data_AF-A0A075HMM8-F1
#
_entry.id   AF-A0A075HMM8-F1
#
_cell.length_a   1.000
_cell.length_b   1.000
_cell.length_c   1.000
_cell.angle_alpha   90.00
_cell.angle_beta   90.00
_cell.angle_gamma   90.00
#
_symmetry.space_group_name_H-M   'P 1'
#
loop_
_entity.id
_entity.type
_entity.pdbx_description
1 polymer ?
#
loop_
_entity_poly.entity_id
_entity_poly.type
_entity_poly.pdbx_seq_one_letter_code
_entity_poly.pdbx_strand_id
1 'polypeptide(L)'
;MKEPHHQRKVGIGMIMVAASLGMIGILQVAIGPDVLFADDIQRQQVEVFDNCKANGFQEPQCAKWLDEMQLQECRENKDVESDECKKYRTWVIADQELEDILKNAQNEE
;
A
#
# COMPACT_ATOMS: atom_id res chain seq x y z
N MET A 1 40.39 -19.00 -33.58
CA MET A 1 39.15 -18.26 -33.21
C MET A 1 38.85 -18.57 -31.75
N LYS A 2 38.58 -17.53 -30.96
CA LYS A 2 38.52 -17.55 -29.49
C LYS A 2 37.32 -18.37 -28.99
N GLU A 3 37.51 -19.16 -27.94
CA GLU A 3 36.57 -20.15 -27.40
C GLU A 3 35.16 -19.56 -27.07
N PRO A 4 34.07 -20.35 -27.18
CA PRO A 4 32.70 -19.86 -26.99
C PRO A 4 32.41 -19.66 -25.50
N HIS A 5 32.74 -18.49 -24.98
CA HIS A 5 32.42 -18.12 -23.61
C HIS A 5 30.92 -17.79 -23.46
N HIS A 6 30.24 -18.52 -22.56
CA HIS A 6 29.02 -18.11 -21.84
C HIS A 6 27.65 -18.08 -22.54
N GLN A 7 27.47 -18.65 -23.73
CA GLN A 7 26.17 -18.68 -24.45
C GLN A 7 25.02 -19.36 -23.66
N ARG A 8 25.33 -20.37 -22.82
CA ARG A 8 24.30 -21.11 -22.03
C ARG A 8 23.65 -20.27 -20.93
N LYS A 9 24.40 -19.35 -20.29
CA LYS A 9 23.87 -18.51 -19.21
C LYS A 9 22.90 -17.45 -19.74
N VAL A 10 23.17 -16.91 -20.93
CA VAL A 10 22.27 -15.96 -21.60
C VAL A 10 20.92 -16.61 -21.94
N GLY A 11 20.95 -17.88 -22.38
CA GLY A 11 19.74 -18.65 -22.69
C GLY A 11 18.81 -18.88 -21.49
N ILE A 12 19.35 -19.23 -20.32
CA ILE A 12 18.54 -19.44 -19.11
C ILE A 12 17.88 -18.13 -18.65
N GLY A 13 18.60 -17.01 -18.74
CA GLY A 13 18.04 -15.68 -18.43
C GLY A 13 16.87 -15.33 -19.35
N MET A 14 16.99 -15.58 -20.66
CA MET A 14 15.92 -15.32 -21.62
C MET A 14 14.69 -16.21 -21.39
N ILE A 15 14.87 -17.47 -20.99
CA ILE A 15 13.76 -18.37 -20.64
C ILE A 15 13.03 -17.89 -19.39
N MET A 16 13.75 -17.45 -18.35
CA MET A 16 13.14 -16.89 -17.14
C MET A 16 12.29 -15.67 -17.44
N VAL A 17 12.79 -14.74 -18.27
CA VAL A 17 12.03 -13.54 -18.65
C VAL A 17 10.78 -13.91 -19.46
N ALA A 18 10.92 -14.83 -20.43
CA ALA A 18 9.78 -15.31 -21.22
C ALA A 18 8.73 -16.04 -20.36
N ALA A 19 9.17 -16.82 -19.38
CA ALA A 19 8.28 -17.49 -18.44
C ALA A 19 7.48 -16.49 -17.58
N SER A 20 8.14 -15.46 -17.05
CA SER A 20 7.48 -14.39 -16.28
C SER A 20 6.43 -13.66 -17.12
N LEU A 21 6.77 -13.30 -18.36
CA LEU A 21 5.83 -12.64 -19.28
C LEU A 21 4.66 -13.54 -19.67
N GLY A 22 4.92 -14.83 -19.89
CA GLY A 22 3.88 -15.83 -20.16
C GLY A 22 2.92 -15.99 -18.99
N MET A 23 3.43 -16.00 -17.75
CA MET A 23 2.60 -16.12 -16.55
C MET A 23 1.67 -14.92 -16.37
N ILE A 24 2.18 -13.69 -16.57
CA ILE A 24 1.36 -12.47 -16.54
C ILE A 24 0.28 -12.51 -17.64
N GLY A 25 0.63 -12.99 -18.84
CA GLY A 25 -0.33 -13.14 -19.93
C GLY A 25 -1.46 -14.14 -19.64
N ILE A 26 -1.14 -15.27 -18.99
CA ILE A 26 -2.15 -16.25 -18.56
C ILE A 26 -3.07 -15.64 -17.48
N LEU A 27 -2.50 -14.90 -16.54
CA LEU A 27 -3.26 -14.23 -15.47
C LEU A 27 -4.27 -13.23 -16.06
N GLN A 28 -3.86 -12.47 -17.08
CA GLN A 28 -4.72 -11.52 -17.79
C GLN A 28 -5.90 -12.21 -18.51
N VAL A 29 -5.69 -13.39 -19.09
CA VAL A 29 -6.77 -14.15 -19.75
C VAL A 29 -7.72 -14.78 -18.73
N ALA A 30 -7.19 -15.23 -17.59
CA ALA A 30 -7.97 -15.86 -16.54
C ALA A 30 -8.86 -14.86 -15.77
N ILE A 31 -8.36 -13.66 -15.48
CA ILE A 31 -9.06 -12.61 -14.71
C ILE A 31 -9.77 -11.60 -15.62
N GLY A 32 -9.31 -11.45 -16.87
CA GLY A 32 -9.86 -10.51 -17.85
C GLY A 32 -11.35 -10.60 -18.18
N PRO A 33 -12.07 -11.75 -18.07
CA PRO A 33 -13.52 -11.74 -18.28
C PRO A 33 -14.28 -11.06 -17.13
N ASP A 34 -13.67 -10.92 -15.97
CA ASP A 34 -14.28 -10.29 -14.81
C ASP A 34 -13.80 -8.85 -14.66
N VAL A 35 -14.51 -7.94 -15.34
CA VAL A 35 -14.26 -6.49 -15.28
C VAL A 35 -14.54 -5.90 -13.89
N LEU A 36 -15.26 -6.64 -13.03
CA LEU A 36 -15.58 -6.24 -11.67
C LEU A 36 -14.67 -6.88 -10.64
N PHE A 37 -13.72 -7.73 -11.02
CA PHE A 37 -12.83 -8.42 -10.09
C PHE A 37 -12.14 -7.47 -9.09
N ALA A 38 -11.67 -6.32 -9.58
CA ALA A 38 -11.06 -5.30 -8.73
C ALA A 38 -12.09 -4.60 -7.81
N ASP A 39 -13.31 -4.34 -8.30
CA ASP A 39 -14.40 -3.73 -7.54
C ASP A 39 -14.90 -4.68 -6.44
N ASP A 40 -15.08 -5.96 -6.75
CA ASP A 40 -15.51 -6.98 -5.79
C ASP A 40 -14.48 -7.19 -4.68
N ILE A 41 -13.18 -7.23 -5.01
CA ILE A 41 -12.12 -7.29 -3.97
C ILE A 41 -12.13 -6.06 -3.09
N GLN A 42 -12.33 -4.87 -3.67
CA GLN A 42 -12.43 -3.64 -2.88
C GLN A 42 -13.64 -3.68 -1.95
N ARG A 43 -14.81 -4.09 -2.43
CA ARG A 43 -16.02 -4.23 -1.61
C ARG A 43 -15.84 -5.21 -0.47
N GLN A 44 -15.21 -6.35 -0.71
CA GLN A 44 -14.90 -7.32 0.34
C GLN A 44 -13.99 -6.73 1.42
N GLN A 45 -12.99 -5.93 1.05
CA GLN A 45 -12.13 -5.28 2.06
C GLN A 45 -12.89 -4.19 2.84
N VAL A 46 -13.79 -3.46 2.20
CA VAL A 46 -14.67 -2.50 2.89
C VAL A 46 -15.59 -3.23 3.87
N GLU A 47 -16.20 -4.34 3.47
CA GLU A 47 -17.06 -5.14 4.35
C GLU A 47 -16.29 -5.69 5.56
N VAL A 48 -15.06 -6.18 5.36
CA VAL A 48 -14.20 -6.64 6.46
C VAL A 48 -13.86 -5.48 7.39
N PHE A 49 -13.55 -4.31 6.84
CA PHE A 49 -13.29 -3.11 7.63
C PHE A 49 -14.51 -2.68 8.45
N ASP A 50 -15.71 -2.66 7.85
CA ASP A 50 -16.94 -2.28 8.53
C ASP A 50 -17.29 -3.27 9.66
N ASN A 51 -17.07 -4.57 9.44
CA ASN A 51 -17.21 -5.58 10.50
C ASN A 51 -16.20 -5.35 11.63
N CYS A 52 -14.94 -5.05 11.30
CA CYS A 52 -13.91 -4.69 12.27
C CYS A 52 -14.29 -3.44 13.08
N LYS A 53 -14.84 -2.42 12.42
CA LYS A 53 -15.32 -1.19 13.06
C LYS A 53 -16.48 -1.45 14.00
N ALA A 54 -17.44 -2.28 13.62
CA ALA A 54 -18.57 -2.66 14.46
C ALA A 54 -18.15 -3.39 15.74
N ASN A 55 -17.09 -4.21 15.68
CA ASN A 55 -16.54 -4.95 16.81
C ASN A 55 -15.47 -4.16 17.60
N GLY A 56 -15.19 -2.91 17.22
CA GLY A 56 -14.17 -2.09 17.88
C GLY A 56 -12.73 -2.60 17.70
N PHE A 57 -12.44 -3.22 16.54
CA PHE A 57 -11.11 -3.71 16.16
C PHE A 57 -10.48 -4.75 17.10
N GLN A 58 -11.30 -5.49 17.86
CA GLN A 58 -10.84 -6.51 18.82
C GLN A 58 -10.39 -7.82 18.16
N GLU A 59 -10.82 -8.08 16.92
CA GLU A 59 -10.54 -9.33 16.21
C GLU A 59 -9.16 -9.29 15.53
N PRO A 60 -8.41 -10.41 15.51
CA PRO A 60 -7.03 -10.43 15.01
C PRO A 60 -6.91 -10.08 13.52
N GLN A 61 -7.95 -10.33 12.71
CA GLN A 61 -7.97 -9.89 11.31
C GLN A 61 -7.96 -8.37 11.14
N CYS A 62 -8.31 -7.61 12.19
CA CYS A 62 -8.40 -6.16 12.17
C CYS A 62 -7.05 -5.46 12.46
N ALA A 63 -6.02 -6.23 12.84
CA ALA A 63 -4.72 -5.69 13.25
C ALA A 63 -4.03 -4.84 12.17
N LYS A 64 -4.34 -5.10 10.90
CA LYS A 64 -3.83 -4.32 9.76
C LYS A 64 -4.20 -2.84 9.84
N TRP A 65 -5.41 -2.53 10.34
CA TRP A 65 -5.94 -1.15 10.36
C TRP A 65 -5.71 -0.41 11.68
N LEU A 66 -5.31 -1.11 12.76
CA LEU A 66 -5.10 -0.48 14.06
C LEU A 66 -4.04 0.64 14.01
N ASP A 67 -2.90 0.36 13.36
CA ASP A 67 -1.79 1.32 13.25
C ASP A 67 -2.19 2.57 12.44
N GLU A 68 -2.94 2.37 11.36
CA GLU A 68 -3.44 3.45 10.50
C GLU A 68 -4.48 4.32 11.21
N MET A 69 -5.40 3.71 11.96
CA MET A 69 -6.40 4.41 12.75
C MET A 69 -5.76 5.25 13.86
N GLN A 70 -4.79 4.68 14.59
CA GLN A 70 -4.04 5.43 15.62
C GLN A 70 -3.28 6.61 14.99
N LEU A 71 -2.62 6.40 13.85
CA LEU A 71 -1.94 7.48 13.14
C LEU A 71 -2.93 8.58 12.66
N GLN A 72 -4.14 8.20 12.23
CA GLN A 72 -5.18 9.18 11.87
C GLN A 72 -5.65 9.96 13.09
N GLU A 73 -5.94 9.30 14.21
CA GLU A 73 -6.34 9.95 15.46
C GLU A 73 -5.27 10.92 15.97
N CYS A 74 -3.99 10.53 15.94
CA CYS A 74 -2.89 11.40 16.31
C CYS A 74 -2.75 12.62 15.38
N ARG A 75 -3.05 12.46 14.08
CA ARG A 75 -3.07 13.59 13.11
C ARG A 75 -4.22 14.54 13.37
N GLU A 76 -5.43 14.02 13.54
CA GLU A 76 -6.63 14.83 13.82
C GLU A 76 -6.48 15.62 15.12
N ASN A 77 -5.96 14.98 16.16
CA ASN A 77 -5.72 15.62 17.46
C ASN A 77 -4.44 16.46 17.51
N LYS A 78 -3.60 16.42 16.45
CA LYS A 78 -2.28 17.06 16.39
C LYS A 78 -1.39 16.69 17.58
N ASP A 79 -1.57 15.48 18.11
CA ASP A 79 -0.90 14.99 19.31
C ASP A 79 0.41 14.29 18.95
N VAL A 80 1.47 14.72 19.62
CA VAL A 80 2.85 14.23 19.46
C VAL A 80 3.47 13.81 20.79
N GLU A 81 2.75 14.03 21.90
CA GLU A 81 3.26 13.90 23.26
C GLU A 81 2.64 12.69 23.98
N SER A 82 1.44 12.23 23.60
CA SER A 82 0.84 11.02 24.17
C SER A 82 1.67 9.76 23.86
N ASP A 83 1.68 8.80 24.80
CA ASP A 83 2.47 7.56 24.68
C ASP A 83 2.12 6.75 23.43
N GLU A 84 0.86 6.81 22.97
CA GLU A 84 0.40 6.15 21.75
C GLU A 84 0.86 6.90 20.48
N CYS A 85 0.89 8.23 20.52
CA CYS A 85 1.23 9.08 19.39
C CYS A 85 2.74 9.36 19.23
N LYS A 86 3.54 9.12 20.27
CA LYS A 86 5.01 9.25 20.20
C LYS A 86 5.64 8.46 19.05
N LYS A 87 5.09 7.28 18.75
CA LYS A 87 5.54 6.43 17.63
C LYS A 87 5.39 7.14 16.28
N TYR A 88 4.36 7.96 16.12
CA TYR A 88 3.99 8.62 14.86
C TYR A 88 4.40 10.10 14.79
N ARG A 89 5.06 10.61 15.83
CA ARG A 89 5.43 12.02 16.00
C ARG A 89 5.97 12.67 14.74
N THR A 90 6.94 12.05 14.09
CA THR A 90 7.58 12.59 12.87
C THR A 90 6.58 12.82 11.74
N TRP A 91 5.64 11.89 11.56
CA TRP A 91 4.61 11.98 10.52
C TRP A 91 3.61 13.07 10.84
N VAL A 92 3.17 13.18 12.10
CA VAL A 92 2.24 14.22 12.54
C VAL A 92 2.86 15.62 12.40
N ILE A 93 4.13 15.80 12.76
CA ILE A 93 4.85 17.07 12.60
C ILE A 93 4.97 17.45 11.12
N ALA A 94 5.37 16.50 10.26
CA ALA A 94 5.52 16.76 8.84
C ALA A 94 4.19 17.21 8.19
N ASP A 95 3.07 16.63 8.62
CA ASP A 95 1.74 16.99 8.13
C ASP A 95 1.34 18.41 8.56
N GLN A 96 1.65 18.78 9.81
CA GLN A 96 1.43 20.15 10.31
C GLN A 96 2.28 21.18 9.56
N GLU A 97 3.56 20.90 9.35
CA GLU A 97 4.46 21.78 8.59
C GLU A 97 3.95 21.97 7.15
N LEU A 98 3.47 20.89 6.52
CA LEU A 98 2.89 20.95 5.19
C LEU A 98 1.61 21.80 5.14
N GLU A 99 0.70 21.62 6.11
CA GLU A 99 -0.49 22.46 6.23
C GLU A 99 -0.13 23.95 6.35
N ASP A 100 0.88 24.28 7.14
CA ASP A 100 1.30 25.67 7.36
C ASP A 100 1.96 26.26 6.11
N ILE A 101 2.79 25.48 5.39
CA ILE A 101 3.37 25.89 4.10
C ILE A 101 2.26 26.17 3.08
N LEU A 102 1.26 25.30 2.98
CA LEU A 102 0.15 25.44 2.04
C LEU A 102 -0.71 26.66 2.37
N LYS A 103 -0.99 26.92 3.65
CA LYS A 103 -1.71 28.13 4.09
C LYS A 103 -0.93 29.40 3.76
N ASN A 104 0.38 29.41 3.99
CA ASN A 104 1.22 30.56 3.67
C ASN A 104 1.25 30.84 2.15
N ALA A 105 1.37 29.78 1.33
CA ALA A 105 1.33 29.92 -0.12
C ALA A 105 -0.02 30.46 -0.64
N GLN A 106 -1.15 30.06 -0.05
CA GLN A 106 -2.47 30.59 -0.40
C GLN A 106 -2.68 32.05 -0.01
N ASN A 107 -1.99 32.54 1.03
CA ASN A 107 -2.10 33.92 1.48
C ASN A 107 -1.17 34.88 0.70
N GLU A 108 -0.26 34.35 -0.10
CA GLU A 108 0.66 35.12 -0.96
C GLU A 108 0.13 35.32 -2.41
N GLU A 109 -1.02 34.71 -2.76
CA GLU A 109 -1.82 35.03 -3.98
C GLU A 109 -2.85 36.14 -3.72
#